data_AF-A0A8I1SMT5-F1
#
_entry.id   AF-A0A8I1SMT5-F1
#
_cell.length_a   1.000
_cell.length_b   1.000
_cell.length_c   1.000
_cell.angle_alpha   90.00
_cell.angle_beta   90.00
_cell.angle_gamma   90.00
#
_symmetry.space_group_name_H-M   'P 1'
#
loop_
_entity.id
_entity.type
_entity.pdbx_description
1 polymer ?
#
loop_
_entity_poly.entity_id
_entity_poly.type
_entity_poly.pdbx_seq_one_letter_code
_entity_poly.pdbx_strand_id
1 'polypeptide(L)'
;MNKRNLLYMTIATSLLLAGCQQKAQKATEVDTDLMIAGEIESHDQEAKKDVVENQYRYDISDTIDEKIISQFMNSYFKALHDGILHKSAKSIQTYIIEDSEFYKQQVMKIDNFSEQGIRQELKTFQVVNWYEAEKNQINLQTFEEVTIHQPNKKDYTKSINQLYTLISDQGTLRIKSVEPYTMDKAEETKSNAPAITRAASLNEYNGKWSTANSDLKGAPIVEFYASSSSEATVKIHAYKPPNSVEVATVEAENIIFKHNQAVIHYDTDNNGNKGTIVVTLKANSLFVIHHLEKASESKWMIPAGAFELSTFES
;
A
#
# COMPACT_ATOMS: atom_id res chain seq x y z
N MET A 1 -15.31 -56.34 -32.88
CA MET A 1 -16.02 -55.10 -32.52
C MET A 1 -15.96 -54.91 -31.01
N ASN A 2 -15.60 -53.68 -30.61
CA ASN A 2 -15.26 -53.10 -29.28
C ASN A 2 -16.15 -53.56 -28.11
N LYS A 3 -15.72 -53.91 -26.88
CA LYS A 3 -14.73 -53.46 -25.85
C LYS A 3 -15.05 -52.16 -25.08
N ARG A 4 -15.20 -52.35 -23.75
CA ARG A 4 -14.95 -51.51 -22.55
C ARG A 4 -16.10 -50.61 -22.06
N ASN A 5 -16.67 -50.84 -20.86
CA ASN A 5 -16.18 -50.60 -19.48
C ASN A 5 -15.69 -49.16 -19.25
N LEU A 6 -16.46 -48.39 -18.47
CA LEU A 6 -16.02 -47.11 -17.90
C LEU A 6 -15.81 -47.28 -16.39
N LEU A 7 -14.57 -47.12 -15.97
CA LEU A 7 -14.05 -47.19 -14.61
C LEU A 7 -13.74 -45.76 -14.14
N TYR A 8 -13.89 -45.52 -12.83
CA TYR A 8 -13.54 -44.30 -12.09
C TYR A 8 -12.19 -43.67 -12.46
N MET A 9 -12.09 -42.33 -12.40
CA MET A 9 -10.82 -41.70 -12.01
C MET A 9 -11.01 -40.30 -11.39
N THR A 10 -10.70 -40.25 -10.09
CA THR A 10 -10.23 -39.09 -9.31
C THR A 10 -8.95 -38.51 -9.95
N ILE A 11 -8.81 -37.19 -10.02
CA ILE A 11 -7.48 -36.56 -10.08
C ILE A 11 -7.43 -35.41 -9.07
N ALA A 12 -6.67 -35.66 -8.01
CA ALA A 12 -6.11 -34.66 -7.11
C ALA A 12 -4.78 -34.14 -7.69
N THR A 13 -4.30 -33.02 -7.14
CA THR A 13 -2.94 -32.44 -7.24
C THR A 13 -2.57 -31.82 -8.60
N SER A 14 -1.98 -30.63 -8.70
CA SER A 14 -0.83 -30.12 -7.93
C SER A 14 -0.63 -28.60 -8.13
N LEU A 15 -0.27 -27.90 -7.05
CA LEU A 15 0.64 -26.74 -7.11
C LEU A 15 2.06 -27.26 -7.38
N LEU A 16 2.82 -26.64 -8.30
CA LEU A 16 4.23 -26.22 -8.15
C LEU A 16 4.86 -25.72 -9.47
N LEU A 17 5.17 -24.41 -9.46
CA LEU A 17 6.41 -23.72 -9.88
C LEU A 17 7.29 -24.24 -11.05
N ALA A 18 7.48 -23.31 -12.01
CA ALA A 18 8.72 -22.88 -12.68
C ALA A 18 9.37 -23.71 -13.81
N GLY A 19 9.50 -23.05 -14.98
CA GLY A 19 10.76 -22.95 -15.74
C GLY A 19 10.88 -23.76 -17.05
N CYS A 20 10.72 -23.09 -18.20
CA CYS A 20 11.56 -23.28 -19.40
C CYS A 20 11.40 -22.09 -20.37
N GLN A 21 12.51 -21.42 -20.70
CA GLN A 21 12.62 -20.37 -21.71
C GLN A 21 12.66 -20.97 -23.12
N GLN A 22 12.01 -20.35 -24.11
CA GLN A 22 12.67 -19.75 -25.30
C GLN A 22 11.70 -19.05 -26.27
N LYS A 23 11.90 -17.74 -26.39
CA LYS A 23 11.84 -16.84 -27.55
C LYS A 23 10.68 -16.92 -28.59
N ALA A 24 9.92 -15.82 -28.55
CA ALA A 24 9.61 -14.89 -29.64
C ALA A 24 8.62 -15.29 -30.74
N GLN A 25 7.45 -14.64 -30.73
CA GLN A 25 6.98 -13.84 -31.87
C GLN A 25 5.87 -12.86 -31.45
N LYS A 26 6.03 -11.60 -31.87
CA LYS A 26 5.00 -10.55 -31.87
C LYS A 26 3.83 -10.99 -32.74
N ALA A 27 2.61 -10.81 -32.24
CA ALA A 27 1.46 -10.47 -33.08
C ALA A 27 0.50 -9.62 -32.23
N THR A 28 0.28 -8.41 -32.74
CA THR A 28 -0.71 -7.44 -32.31
C THR A 28 -2.07 -7.88 -32.82
N GLU A 29 -3.09 -7.91 -31.97
CA GLU A 29 -4.52 -7.85 -32.31
C GLU A 29 -5.22 -7.41 -31.00
N VAL A 30 -5.50 -6.12 -30.83
CA VAL A 30 -6.79 -5.48 -31.18
C VAL A 30 -7.95 -6.31 -30.64
N ASP A 31 -8.43 -5.94 -29.45
CA ASP A 31 -9.78 -6.29 -29.03
C ASP A 31 -10.63 -5.02 -28.95
N THR A 32 -11.73 -5.11 -29.66
CA THR A 32 -12.73 -4.12 -29.97
C THR A 32 -13.77 -4.09 -28.86
N ASP A 33 -13.96 -2.94 -28.22
CA ASP A 33 -15.32 -2.44 -27.94
C ASP A 33 -15.26 -0.94 -27.60
N LEU A 34 -15.39 -0.16 -28.66
CA LEU A 34 -15.79 1.24 -28.63
C LEU A 34 -17.31 1.30 -28.52
N MET A 35 -17.83 1.98 -27.51
CA MET A 35 -19.18 2.55 -27.54
C MET A 35 -19.04 4.08 -27.58
N ILE A 36 -19.20 4.66 -28.77
CA ILE A 36 -19.44 6.10 -28.97
C ILE A 36 -20.94 6.28 -29.18
N ALA A 37 -21.56 7.19 -28.43
CA ALA A 37 -22.11 8.45 -28.97
C ALA A 37 -23.08 9.12 -28.00
N GLY A 38 -22.93 10.43 -27.89
CA GLY A 38 -23.87 11.33 -27.25
C GLY A 38 -23.34 12.77 -27.26
N GLU A 39 -23.03 13.30 -28.44
CA GLU A 39 -22.81 14.73 -28.65
C GLU A 39 -24.12 15.49 -28.36
N ILE A 40 -24.01 16.56 -27.56
CA ILE A 40 -24.81 17.76 -27.74
C ILE A 40 -23.85 18.94 -27.55
N GLU A 41 -23.60 19.68 -28.62
CA GLU A 41 -22.97 20.99 -28.60
C GLU A 41 -23.95 22.06 -28.08
N SER A 42 -23.43 23.07 -27.36
CA SER A 42 -23.52 24.46 -27.83
C SER A 42 -22.72 25.44 -26.98
N HIS A 43 -21.71 26.01 -27.64
CA HIS A 43 -21.19 27.38 -27.68
C HIS A 43 -21.14 28.35 -26.48
N ASP A 44 -19.90 28.86 -26.35
CA ASP A 44 -19.44 30.26 -26.21
C ASP A 44 -19.27 30.93 -24.83
N GLN A 45 -17.98 30.95 -24.45
CA GLN A 45 -17.14 32.06 -23.95
C GLN A 45 -17.79 33.20 -23.16
N GLU A 46 -17.27 33.44 -21.95
CA GLU A 46 -16.49 34.65 -21.68
C GLU A 46 -15.64 34.52 -20.41
N ALA A 47 -14.41 35.03 -20.50
CA ALA A 47 -13.45 35.11 -19.41
C ALA A 47 -13.81 36.26 -18.46
N LYS A 48 -13.87 35.98 -17.15
CA LYS A 48 -13.56 36.97 -16.11
C LYS A 48 -12.69 36.35 -15.03
N LYS A 49 -11.45 36.83 -14.96
CA LYS A 49 -10.68 36.86 -13.72
C LYS A 49 -11.45 37.73 -12.74
N ASP A 50 -11.87 37.15 -11.63
CA ASP A 50 -11.93 37.89 -10.38
C ASP A 50 -11.46 36.98 -9.25
N VAL A 51 -10.56 37.57 -8.46
CA VAL A 51 -9.93 37.03 -7.27
C VAL A 51 -11.02 36.79 -6.24
N VAL A 52 -11.25 35.53 -5.87
CA VAL A 52 -12.00 35.19 -4.65
C VAL A 52 -11.08 34.35 -3.79
N GLU A 53 -10.57 34.99 -2.74
CA GLU A 53 -10.08 34.36 -1.52
C GLU A 53 -11.10 33.31 -1.06
N ASN A 54 -10.84 32.04 -1.35
CA ASN A 54 -11.54 30.97 -0.63
C ASN A 54 -10.76 30.68 0.64
N GLN A 55 -11.14 31.39 1.70
CA GLN A 55 -11.11 30.87 3.05
C GLN A 55 -11.81 29.50 3.03
N TYR A 56 -11.03 28.42 3.01
CA TYR A 56 -11.56 27.11 3.31
C TYR A 56 -12.00 27.09 4.77
N ARG A 57 -13.31 27.31 4.98
CA ARG A 57 -14.00 26.84 6.18
C ARG A 57 -13.82 25.32 6.21
N TYR A 58 -12.95 24.86 7.10
CA TYR A 58 -12.95 23.48 7.56
C TYR A 58 -14.26 23.25 8.29
N ASP A 59 -15.28 22.74 7.59
CA ASP A 59 -16.31 21.96 8.25
C ASP A 59 -15.65 20.64 8.64
N ILE A 60 -15.18 20.61 9.89
CA ILE A 60 -14.69 19.42 10.57
C ILE A 60 -15.91 18.50 10.74
N SER A 61 -16.18 17.64 9.76
CA SER A 61 -17.05 16.49 10.00
C SER A 61 -16.29 15.58 10.94
N ASP A 62 -16.69 15.45 12.22
CA ASP A 62 -16.15 14.55 13.26
C ASP A 62 -15.19 13.46 12.73
N THR A 63 -13.93 13.85 12.54
CA THR A 63 -13.07 13.38 11.43
C THR A 63 -12.49 12.01 11.69
N ILE A 64 -12.82 11.04 10.84
CA ILE A 64 -12.01 9.83 10.71
C ILE A 64 -10.59 10.27 10.37
N ASP A 65 -9.59 9.78 11.12
CA ASP A 65 -8.17 10.03 10.90
C ASP A 65 -7.37 8.72 10.83
N GLU A 66 -6.09 8.80 10.49
CA GLU A 66 -5.21 7.62 10.39
C GLU A 66 -5.16 6.82 11.70
N LYS A 67 -5.28 7.49 12.86
CA LYS A 67 -5.26 6.84 14.17
C LYS A 67 -6.51 6.00 14.38
N ILE A 68 -7.69 6.52 14.06
CA ILE A 68 -8.96 5.80 14.11
C ILE A 68 -8.93 4.61 13.15
N ILE A 69 -8.49 4.83 11.90
CA ILE A 69 -8.36 3.76 10.90
C ILE A 69 -7.40 2.66 11.39
N SER A 70 -6.25 3.04 11.93
CA SER A 70 -5.26 2.09 12.45
C SER A 70 -5.79 1.27 13.63
N GLN A 71 -6.52 1.91 14.56
CA GLN A 71 -7.15 1.21 15.69
C GLN A 71 -8.25 0.25 15.23
N PHE A 72 -9.06 0.68 14.26
CA PHE A 72 -10.09 -0.14 13.63
C PHE A 72 -9.49 -1.38 12.97
N MET A 73 -8.47 -1.21 12.11
CA MET A 73 -7.84 -2.32 11.39
C MET A 73 -7.13 -3.30 12.34
N ASN A 74 -6.41 -2.80 13.35
CA ASN A 74 -5.80 -3.67 14.37
C ASN A 74 -6.85 -4.50 15.13
N SER A 75 -8.01 -3.91 15.44
CA SER A 75 -9.11 -4.62 16.10
C SER A 75 -9.72 -5.68 15.19
N TYR A 76 -9.85 -5.39 13.89
CA TYR A 76 -10.26 -6.37 12.87
C TYR A 76 -9.28 -7.56 12.82
N PHE A 77 -7.97 -7.32 12.72
CA PHE A 77 -6.99 -8.42 12.67
C PHE A 77 -7.00 -9.28 13.94
N LYS A 78 -7.19 -8.67 15.11
CA LYS A 78 -7.40 -9.40 16.35
C LYS A 78 -8.67 -10.26 16.30
N ALA A 79 -9.79 -9.70 15.84
CA ALA A 79 -11.04 -10.43 15.68
C ALA A 79 -10.91 -11.61 14.70
N LEU A 80 -10.13 -11.46 13.62
CA LEU A 80 -9.83 -12.53 12.67
C LEU A 80 -8.98 -13.63 13.33
N HIS A 81 -7.94 -13.26 14.08
CA HIS A 81 -7.15 -14.22 14.86
C HIS A 81 -8.03 -15.01 15.85
N ASP A 82 -8.86 -14.30 16.62
CA ASP A 82 -9.80 -14.90 17.56
C ASP A 82 -10.79 -15.81 16.85
N GLY A 83 -11.25 -15.43 15.65
CA GLY A 83 -12.17 -16.22 14.86
C GLY A 83 -11.56 -17.54 14.40
N ILE A 84 -10.30 -17.53 13.96
CA ILE A 84 -9.53 -18.75 13.62
C ILE A 84 -9.36 -19.63 14.87
N LEU A 85 -8.95 -19.05 16.00
CA LEU A 85 -8.68 -19.78 17.23
C LEU A 85 -9.94 -20.46 17.80
N HIS A 86 -11.07 -19.75 17.75
CA HIS A 86 -12.34 -20.20 18.32
C HIS A 86 -13.31 -20.82 17.30
N LYS A 87 -12.86 -21.02 16.05
CA LYS A 87 -13.65 -21.64 14.97
C LYS A 87 -14.99 -20.93 14.72
N SER A 88 -14.98 -19.60 14.72
CA SER A 88 -16.20 -18.80 14.62
C SER A 88 -15.96 -17.46 13.93
N ALA A 89 -16.77 -17.15 12.92
CA ALA A 89 -16.75 -15.85 12.24
C ALA A 89 -17.49 -14.73 13.01
N LYS A 90 -18.09 -15.03 14.17
CA LYS A 90 -18.92 -14.05 14.90
C LYS A 90 -18.13 -12.78 15.28
N SER A 91 -16.85 -12.91 15.60
CA SER A 91 -15.99 -11.78 15.97
C SER A 91 -15.76 -10.79 14.82
N ILE A 92 -15.74 -11.26 13.57
CA ILE A 92 -15.44 -10.40 12.41
C ILE A 92 -16.67 -9.67 11.84
N GLN A 93 -17.90 -10.08 12.21
CA GLN A 93 -19.17 -9.46 11.78
C GLN A 93 -19.28 -7.97 12.12
N THR A 94 -18.62 -7.53 13.19
CA THR A 94 -18.64 -6.11 13.59
C THR A 94 -17.80 -5.24 12.65
N TYR A 95 -16.81 -5.84 11.98
CA TYR A 95 -15.78 -5.13 11.21
C TYR A 95 -15.97 -5.21 9.70
N ILE A 96 -16.68 -6.22 9.20
CA ILE A 96 -16.88 -6.46 7.77
C ILE A 96 -18.38 -6.42 7.46
N ILE A 97 -18.74 -5.84 6.32
CA ILE A 97 -20.08 -5.90 5.76
C ILE A 97 -20.45 -7.36 5.45
N GLU A 98 -21.44 -7.94 6.14
CA GLU A 98 -21.72 -9.39 6.13
C GLU A 98 -22.10 -9.97 4.76
N ASP A 99 -22.75 -9.19 3.89
CA ASP A 99 -23.12 -9.60 2.54
C ASP A 99 -22.00 -9.39 1.50
N SER A 100 -20.86 -8.83 1.92
CA SER A 100 -19.71 -8.63 1.03
C SER A 100 -19.02 -9.94 0.66
N GLU A 101 -18.40 -9.95 -0.52
CA GLU A 101 -17.56 -11.08 -0.93
C GLU A 101 -16.33 -11.25 -0.03
N PHE A 102 -15.80 -10.14 0.51
CA PHE A 102 -14.70 -10.18 1.46
C PHE A 102 -15.08 -10.92 2.76
N TYR A 103 -16.30 -10.72 3.28
CA TYR A 103 -16.78 -11.47 4.44
C TYR A 103 -16.81 -12.97 4.18
N LYS A 104 -17.36 -13.41 3.04
CA LYS A 104 -17.39 -14.83 2.67
C LYS A 104 -15.98 -15.42 2.58
N GLN A 105 -15.03 -14.70 1.99
CA GLN A 105 -13.63 -15.13 1.92
C GLN A 105 -13.01 -15.27 3.31
N GLN A 106 -13.30 -14.36 4.25
CA GLN A 106 -12.80 -14.47 5.63
C GLN A 106 -13.45 -15.63 6.39
N VAL A 107 -14.74 -15.91 6.19
CA VAL A 107 -15.41 -17.10 6.77
C VAL A 107 -14.72 -18.38 6.29
N MET A 108 -14.55 -18.52 4.97
CA MET A 108 -13.85 -19.68 4.39
C MET A 108 -12.42 -19.82 4.91
N LYS A 109 -11.73 -18.69 5.10
CA LYS A 109 -10.38 -18.68 5.67
C LYS A 109 -10.37 -19.14 7.13
N ILE A 110 -11.30 -18.64 7.95
CA ILE A 110 -11.44 -19.05 9.36
C ILE A 110 -11.65 -20.55 9.45
N ASP A 111 -12.61 -21.08 8.69
CA ASP A 111 -12.93 -22.51 8.68
C ASP A 111 -11.70 -23.33 8.29
N ASN A 112 -11.11 -23.01 7.14
CA ASN A 112 -9.96 -23.73 6.59
C ASN A 112 -8.72 -23.68 7.50
N PHE A 113 -8.41 -22.51 8.07
CA PHE A 113 -7.24 -22.38 8.95
C PHE A 113 -7.46 -23.13 10.26
N SER A 114 -8.68 -23.06 10.81
CA SER A 114 -9.00 -23.70 12.08
C SER A 114 -9.04 -25.23 11.98
N GLU A 115 -9.52 -25.78 10.86
CA GLU A 115 -9.49 -27.22 10.55
C GLU A 115 -8.06 -27.75 10.41
N GLN A 116 -7.19 -26.98 9.76
CA GLN A 116 -5.79 -27.37 9.54
C GLN A 116 -4.86 -27.05 10.73
N GLY A 117 -5.39 -26.48 11.82
CA GLY A 117 -4.57 -26.04 12.95
C GLY A 117 -3.56 -24.94 12.59
N ILE A 118 -3.84 -24.16 11.55
CA ILE A 118 -3.02 -23.05 11.09
C ILE A 118 -3.31 -21.84 11.99
N ARG A 119 -2.25 -21.20 12.48
CA ARG A 119 -2.35 -19.92 13.18
C ARG A 119 -1.80 -18.80 12.31
N GLN A 120 -2.43 -17.64 12.41
CA GLN A 120 -2.00 -16.41 11.76
C GLN A 120 -1.64 -15.37 12.82
N GLU A 121 -0.50 -14.73 12.66
CA GLU A 121 -0.04 -13.60 13.48
C GLU A 121 0.23 -12.39 12.58
N LEU A 122 -0.36 -11.25 12.91
CA LEU A 122 -0.03 -9.97 12.28
C LEU A 122 1.25 -9.44 12.94
N LYS A 123 2.34 -9.42 12.18
CA LYS A 123 3.64 -8.94 12.64
C LYS A 123 3.78 -7.43 12.45
N THR A 124 3.26 -6.90 11.36
CA THR A 124 3.30 -5.46 11.05
C THR A 124 2.06 -5.06 10.28
N PHE A 125 1.48 -3.92 10.65
CA PHE A 125 0.44 -3.24 9.90
C PHE A 125 0.82 -1.77 9.80
N GLN A 126 0.84 -1.26 8.58
CA GLN A 126 1.17 0.13 8.30
C GLN A 126 0.15 0.68 7.32
N VAL A 127 -0.44 1.83 7.67
CA VAL A 127 -1.21 2.64 6.73
C VAL A 127 -0.22 3.29 5.79
N VAL A 128 -0.31 2.94 4.51
CA VAL A 128 0.52 3.54 3.46
C VAL A 128 -0.07 4.89 3.10
N ASN A 129 -1.35 4.92 2.72
CA ASN A 129 -2.11 6.12 2.42
C ASN A 129 -3.60 5.86 2.63
N TRP A 130 -4.39 6.92 2.75
CA TRP A 130 -5.84 6.82 2.73
C TRP A 130 -6.48 8.11 2.23
N TYR A 131 -7.65 7.98 1.62
CA TYR A 131 -8.39 9.12 1.09
C TYR A 131 -9.88 8.78 1.00
N GLU A 132 -10.72 9.80 1.07
CA GLU A 132 -12.14 9.67 0.80
C GLU A 132 -12.36 9.63 -0.72
N ALA A 133 -12.80 8.48 -1.23
CA ALA A 133 -13.04 8.27 -2.65
C ALA A 133 -14.39 8.86 -3.08
N GLU A 134 -15.41 8.67 -2.23
CA GLU A 134 -16.75 9.23 -2.33
C GLU A 134 -17.26 9.46 -0.91
N LYS A 135 -18.36 10.21 -0.75
CA LYS A 135 -18.95 10.45 0.58
C LYS A 135 -19.10 9.14 1.35
N ASN A 136 -18.54 9.09 2.56
CA ASN A 136 -18.59 7.93 3.46
C ASN A 136 -17.81 6.69 2.97
N GLN A 137 -17.02 6.77 1.90
CA GLN A 137 -16.20 5.67 1.39
C GLN A 137 -14.72 6.05 1.41
N ILE A 138 -13.96 5.30 2.20
CA ILE A 138 -12.52 5.51 2.38
C ILE A 138 -11.77 4.41 1.66
N ASN A 139 -10.84 4.79 0.80
CA ASN A 139 -9.84 3.90 0.26
C ASN A 139 -8.62 3.92 1.18
N LEU A 140 -8.17 2.75 1.61
CA LEU A 140 -7.06 2.57 2.54
C LEU A 140 -6.02 1.64 1.92
N GLN A 141 -4.85 2.19 1.61
CA GLN A 141 -3.69 1.43 1.18
C GLN A 141 -2.89 0.97 2.40
N THR A 142 -2.51 -0.30 2.44
CA THR A 142 -1.79 -0.90 3.56
C THR A 142 -0.56 -1.67 3.12
N PHE A 143 0.39 -1.79 4.05
CA PHE A 143 1.45 -2.78 4.04
C PHE A 143 1.30 -3.66 5.28
N GLU A 144 1.26 -4.97 5.05
CA GLU A 144 1.00 -5.98 6.06
C GLU A 144 2.09 -7.05 6.04
N GLU A 145 2.65 -7.39 7.20
CA GLU A 145 3.44 -8.60 7.37
C GLU A 145 2.68 -9.59 8.24
N VAL A 146 2.47 -10.79 7.68
CA VAL A 146 1.69 -11.84 8.33
C VAL A 146 2.55 -13.11 8.43
N THR A 147 2.74 -13.60 9.65
CA THR A 147 3.38 -14.88 9.91
C THR A 147 2.34 -15.99 9.96
N ILE A 148 2.60 -17.08 9.23
CA ILE A 148 1.75 -18.25 9.17
C ILE A 148 2.46 -19.41 9.87
N HIS A 149 1.83 -19.92 10.93
CA HIS A 149 2.28 -21.11 11.64
C HIS A 149 1.44 -22.29 11.22
N GLN A 150 2.06 -23.30 10.59
CA GLN A 150 1.37 -24.52 10.18
C GLN A 150 1.95 -25.72 10.93
N PRO A 151 1.12 -26.69 11.34
CA PRO A 151 1.64 -27.90 11.98
C PRO A 151 2.68 -28.60 11.12
N ASN A 152 3.79 -29.01 11.73
CA ASN A 152 4.89 -29.76 11.09
C ASN A 152 5.56 -29.06 9.90
N LYS A 153 5.42 -27.73 9.78
CA LYS A 153 6.09 -26.93 8.75
C LYS A 153 6.83 -25.78 9.41
N LYS A 154 7.85 -25.29 8.73
CA LYS A 154 8.55 -24.08 9.14
C LYS A 154 7.63 -22.88 8.97
N ASP A 155 7.59 -22.03 9.98
CA ASP A 155 6.92 -20.74 9.91
C ASP A 155 7.44 -19.92 8.74
N TYR A 156 6.54 -19.21 8.09
CA TYR A 156 6.90 -18.28 7.02
C TYR A 156 6.12 -16.99 7.17
N THR A 157 6.76 -15.88 6.78
CA THR A 157 6.15 -14.55 6.77
C THR A 157 5.85 -14.17 5.32
N LYS A 158 4.66 -13.61 5.09
CA LYS A 158 4.27 -12.99 3.83
C LYS A 158 4.13 -11.49 4.04
N SER A 159 4.67 -10.72 3.11
CA SER A 159 4.43 -9.28 3.01
C SER A 159 3.35 -9.07 1.94
N ILE A 160 2.35 -8.25 2.26
CA ILE A 160 1.16 -8.08 1.43
C ILE A 160 0.83 -6.59 1.37
N ASN A 161 0.54 -6.10 0.16
CA ASN A 161 0.00 -4.77 -0.07
C ASN A 161 -1.47 -4.89 -0.43
N GLN A 162 -2.33 -4.15 0.25
CA GLN A 162 -3.76 -4.20 0.02
C GLN A 162 -4.35 -2.81 -0.13
N LEU A 163 -5.40 -2.72 -0.95
CA LEU A 163 -6.31 -1.61 -1.00
C LEU A 163 -7.64 -2.07 -0.40
N TYR A 164 -7.98 -1.52 0.76
CA TYR A 164 -9.27 -1.74 1.41
C TYR A 164 -10.23 -0.63 1.02
N THR A 165 -11.49 -1.00 0.80
CA THR A 165 -12.60 -0.06 0.77
C THR A 165 -13.33 -0.12 2.11
N LEU A 166 -13.30 0.96 2.87
CA LEU A 166 -14.02 1.12 4.11
C LEU A 166 -15.26 1.99 3.89
N ILE A 167 -16.36 1.63 4.56
CA ILE A 167 -17.58 2.44 4.62
C ILE A 167 -17.69 3.01 6.03
N SER A 168 -17.89 4.32 6.10
CA SER A 168 -18.20 5.06 7.33
C SER A 168 -19.70 5.35 7.37
N ASP A 169 -20.42 4.71 8.29
CA ASP A 169 -21.82 5.06 8.53
C ASP A 169 -22.01 5.43 10.00
N GLN A 170 -22.51 6.65 10.24
CA GLN A 170 -22.74 7.21 11.58
C GLN A 170 -21.53 7.06 12.53
N GLY A 171 -20.31 7.24 12.00
CA GLY A 171 -19.06 7.13 12.78
C GLY A 171 -18.57 5.69 13.00
N THR A 172 -19.24 4.69 12.43
CA THR A 172 -18.79 3.29 12.47
C THR A 172 -18.11 2.92 11.15
N LEU A 173 -16.87 2.44 11.24
CA LEU A 173 -16.13 1.91 10.10
C LEU A 173 -16.47 0.43 9.87
N ARG A 174 -16.62 0.05 8.60
CA ARG A 174 -16.72 -1.36 8.16
C ARG A 174 -15.97 -1.59 6.87
N ILE A 175 -15.35 -2.75 6.72
CA ILE A 175 -14.67 -3.17 5.49
C ILE A 175 -15.71 -3.72 4.51
N LYS A 176 -15.71 -3.18 3.29
CA LYS A 176 -16.57 -3.65 2.19
C LYS A 176 -15.83 -4.61 1.27
N SER A 177 -14.59 -4.29 0.92
CA SER A 177 -13.78 -5.06 -0.03
C SER A 177 -12.29 -4.89 0.24
N VAL A 178 -11.52 -5.83 -0.29
CA VAL A 178 -10.07 -5.76 -0.37
C VAL A 178 -9.62 -6.19 -1.76
N GLU A 179 -8.62 -5.52 -2.30
CA GLU A 179 -7.95 -5.93 -3.53
C GLU A 179 -6.43 -5.71 -3.44
N PRO A 180 -5.62 -6.48 -4.20
CA PRO A 180 -4.18 -6.28 -4.21
C PRO A 180 -3.81 -4.87 -4.66
N TYR A 181 -2.96 -4.19 -3.89
CA TYR A 181 -2.40 -2.90 -4.26
C TYR A 181 -1.03 -3.09 -4.92
N THR A 182 -0.91 -2.71 -6.20
CA THR A 182 0.38 -2.67 -6.90
C THR A 182 1.06 -1.32 -6.67
N MET A 183 2.31 -1.36 -6.22
CA MET A 183 3.13 -0.17 -5.94
C MET A 183 3.64 0.54 -7.22
N ASP A 184 3.15 0.15 -8.40
CA ASP A 184 3.78 0.51 -9.68
C ASP A 184 3.37 1.90 -10.19
N LYS A 185 2.32 2.52 -9.61
CA LYS A 185 1.88 3.87 -9.95
C LYS A 185 1.25 4.54 -8.72
N ALA A 186 1.53 5.83 -8.53
CA ALA A 186 0.74 6.66 -7.63
C ALA A 186 -0.70 6.77 -8.18
N GLU A 187 -1.71 6.57 -7.34
CA GLU A 187 -3.10 6.51 -7.78
C GLU A 187 -3.61 7.83 -8.37
N GLU A 188 -4.33 7.73 -9.48
CA GLU A 188 -5.12 8.81 -10.06
C GLU A 188 -6.51 8.78 -9.43
N THR A 189 -6.71 9.56 -8.36
CA THR A 189 -8.02 9.73 -7.75
C THR A 189 -8.75 10.94 -8.35
N LYS A 190 -10.09 10.88 -8.38
CA LYS A 190 -10.95 12.04 -8.71
C LYS A 190 -11.15 12.98 -7.51
N SER A 191 -10.55 12.65 -6.35
CA SER A 191 -10.70 13.37 -5.09
C SER A 191 -9.48 14.26 -4.86
N ASN A 192 -9.68 15.58 -4.82
CA ASN A 192 -8.59 16.56 -4.70
C ASN A 192 -7.97 16.63 -3.29
N ALA A 193 -8.44 15.84 -2.32
CA ALA A 193 -8.02 15.96 -0.94
C ALA A 193 -7.48 14.61 -0.45
N PRO A 194 -6.15 14.39 -0.45
CA PRO A 194 -5.61 13.37 0.42
C PRO A 194 -5.93 13.75 1.86
N ALA A 195 -6.08 12.76 2.72
CA ALA A 195 -6.42 13.03 4.09
C ALA A 195 -5.23 13.65 4.85
N ILE A 196 -5.27 14.98 4.92
CA ILE A 196 -4.57 15.84 5.88
C ILE A 196 -3.07 15.55 5.97
N THR A 197 -2.33 15.93 4.92
CA THR A 197 -0.98 16.43 5.18
C THR A 197 -1.12 17.80 5.84
N ARG A 198 -0.29 18.06 6.85
CA ARG A 198 -0.20 19.38 7.50
C ARG A 198 0.18 20.48 6.50
N ALA A 199 0.79 20.10 5.39
CA ALA A 199 1.51 21.00 4.55
C ALA A 199 0.67 21.56 3.40
N ALA A 200 0.65 22.89 3.30
CA ALA A 200 0.11 23.60 2.16
C ALA A 200 1.02 23.48 0.91
N SER A 201 2.26 22.97 1.09
CA SER A 201 3.28 22.87 0.05
C SER A 201 4.28 21.76 0.35
N LEU A 202 4.82 21.11 -0.69
CA LEU A 202 5.94 20.17 -0.55
C LEU A 202 7.16 20.77 0.13
N ASN A 203 7.36 22.09 0.08
CA ASN A 203 8.49 22.76 0.73
C ASN A 203 8.53 22.55 2.25
N GLU A 204 7.38 22.29 2.89
CA GLU A 204 7.34 21.97 4.33
C GLU A 204 8.00 20.62 4.66
N TYR A 205 8.25 19.79 3.64
CA TYR A 205 8.95 18.53 3.78
C TYR A 205 10.47 18.65 3.57
N ASN A 206 10.99 19.84 3.22
CA ASN A 206 12.41 20.02 2.94
C ASN A 206 13.30 19.67 4.15
N GLY A 207 14.36 18.89 3.88
CA GLY A 207 15.38 18.54 4.86
C GLY A 207 15.65 17.05 4.96
N LYS A 208 16.24 16.67 6.10
CA LYS A 208 16.72 15.32 6.38
C LYS A 208 15.84 14.64 7.42
N TRP A 209 15.31 13.49 7.06
CA TRP A 209 14.41 12.69 7.86
C TRP A 209 15.11 11.40 8.27
N SER A 210 15.01 11.00 9.53
CA SER A 210 15.72 9.85 10.09
C SER A 210 14.77 9.01 10.93
N THR A 211 15.08 7.72 11.09
CA THR A 211 14.39 6.87 12.07
C THR A 211 14.88 7.10 13.51
N ALA A 212 15.81 8.04 13.73
CA ALA A 212 16.42 8.32 15.02
C ALA A 212 16.33 9.81 15.38
N ASN A 213 15.95 10.10 16.62
CA ASN A 213 15.51 11.44 17.02
C ASN A 213 16.65 12.42 17.37
N SER A 214 17.92 11.98 17.44
CA SER A 214 19.05 12.92 17.57
C SER A 214 20.46 12.33 17.50
N ASP A 215 20.70 11.02 17.71
CA ASP A 215 22.09 10.55 17.92
C ASP A 215 22.37 9.06 17.62
N LEU A 216 22.20 8.64 16.36
CA LEU A 216 22.65 7.30 15.94
C LEU A 216 23.47 7.38 14.65
N LYS A 217 24.79 7.33 14.81
CA LYS A 217 25.71 7.07 13.71
C LYS A 217 25.31 5.76 13.02
N GLY A 218 24.93 5.84 11.76
CA GLY A 218 24.42 4.70 11.00
C GLY A 218 22.91 4.59 10.91
N ALA A 219 22.13 5.56 11.42
CA ALA A 219 20.69 5.61 11.17
C ALA A 219 20.44 5.93 9.69
N PRO A 220 19.46 5.28 9.04
CA PRO A 220 19.09 5.61 7.67
C PRO A 220 18.50 7.01 7.56
N ILE A 221 18.70 7.66 6.41
CA ILE A 221 18.29 9.05 6.16
C ILE A 221 17.49 9.12 4.86
N VAL A 222 16.41 9.89 4.87
CA VAL A 222 15.71 10.36 3.67
C VAL A 222 15.95 11.86 3.55
N GLU A 223 16.58 12.28 2.47
CA GLU A 223 16.68 13.70 2.10
C GLU A 223 15.55 14.04 1.13
N PHE A 224 14.88 15.16 1.39
CA PHE A 224 13.75 15.63 0.60
C PHE A 224 13.96 17.08 0.20
N TYR A 225 13.86 17.38 -1.09
CA TYR A 225 14.06 18.72 -1.65
C TYR A 225 12.97 19.01 -2.68
N ALA A 226 11.95 19.77 -2.30
CA ALA A 226 10.90 20.21 -3.21
C ALA A 226 11.48 21.12 -4.29
N SER A 227 11.19 20.79 -5.56
CA SER A 227 11.48 21.64 -6.72
C SER A 227 10.26 22.46 -7.14
N SER A 228 9.05 22.00 -6.80
CA SER A 228 7.79 22.71 -7.04
C SER A 228 6.72 22.33 -6.00
N SER A 229 5.47 22.75 -6.22
CA SER A 229 4.34 22.36 -5.38
C SER A 229 3.97 20.88 -5.48
N SER A 230 4.46 20.17 -6.50
CA SER A 230 4.14 18.75 -6.75
C SER A 230 5.35 17.91 -7.12
N GLU A 231 6.55 18.48 -7.22
CA GLU A 231 7.78 17.77 -7.56
C GLU A 231 8.83 17.95 -6.47
N ALA A 232 9.61 16.90 -6.25
CA ALA A 232 10.77 16.94 -5.37
C ALA A 232 11.89 16.03 -5.88
N THR A 233 13.10 16.26 -5.38
CA THR A 233 14.18 15.28 -5.37
C THR A 233 14.17 14.55 -4.04
N VAL A 234 14.20 13.22 -4.09
CA VAL A 234 14.25 12.38 -2.89
C VAL A 234 15.49 11.49 -2.95
N LYS A 235 16.27 11.49 -1.87
CA LYS A 235 17.42 10.62 -1.69
C LYS A 235 17.22 9.76 -0.45
N ILE A 236 17.44 8.46 -0.56
CA ILE A 236 17.26 7.52 0.54
C ILE A 236 18.56 6.78 0.75
N HIS A 237 19.14 6.95 1.94
CA HIS A 237 20.44 6.43 2.32
C HIS A 237 20.29 5.39 3.44
N ALA A 238 20.91 4.24 3.23
CA ALA A 238 21.15 3.25 4.28
C ALA A 238 22.60 3.34 4.74
N TYR A 239 22.80 3.31 6.04
CA TYR A 239 24.12 3.36 6.65
C TYR A 239 24.38 2.15 7.54
N LYS A 240 25.66 1.80 7.69
CA LYS A 240 26.12 0.77 8.62
C LYS A 240 26.55 1.40 9.95
N PRO A 241 25.89 1.05 11.07
CA PRO A 241 26.35 1.43 12.40
C PRO A 241 27.70 0.78 12.76
N PRO A 242 28.53 1.39 13.63
CA PRO A 242 28.34 2.69 14.30
C PRO A 242 29.04 3.86 13.59
N ASN A 243 29.49 3.70 12.34
CA ASN A 243 30.39 4.66 11.68
C ASN A 243 29.73 5.47 10.55
N SER A 244 28.41 5.36 10.38
CA SER A 244 27.67 6.00 9.26
C SER A 244 28.31 5.73 7.89
N VAL A 245 28.83 4.52 7.66
CA VAL A 245 29.33 4.15 6.34
C VAL A 245 28.12 3.90 5.45
N GLU A 246 27.98 4.67 4.37
CA GLU A 246 26.91 4.49 3.41
C GLU A 246 27.04 3.11 2.75
N VAL A 247 25.94 2.36 2.73
CA VAL A 247 25.90 0.99 2.23
C VAL A 247 24.85 0.76 1.15
N ALA A 248 23.87 1.65 1.02
CA ALA A 248 22.94 1.67 -0.10
C ALA A 248 22.34 3.08 -0.26
N THR A 249 22.13 3.51 -1.51
CA THR A 249 21.55 4.81 -1.83
C THR A 249 20.66 4.72 -3.05
N VAL A 250 19.47 5.33 -2.96
CA VAL A 250 18.60 5.58 -4.11
C VAL A 250 18.37 7.08 -4.20
N GLU A 251 18.59 7.65 -5.38
CA GLU A 251 18.32 9.05 -5.68
C GLU A 251 17.36 9.13 -6.86
N ALA A 252 16.30 9.93 -6.70
CA ALA A 252 15.34 10.21 -7.75
C ALA A 252 15.03 11.70 -7.79
N GLU A 253 15.31 12.31 -8.94
CA GLU A 253 15.09 13.73 -9.18
C GLU A 253 13.71 13.96 -9.83
N ASN A 254 13.10 15.11 -9.54
CA ASN A 254 11.85 15.56 -10.16
C ASN A 254 10.71 14.52 -10.08
N ILE A 255 10.62 13.81 -8.97
CA ILE A 255 9.53 12.85 -8.76
C ILE A 255 8.24 13.59 -8.45
N ILE A 256 7.16 13.20 -9.13
CA ILE A 256 5.85 13.83 -8.98
C ILE A 256 5.11 13.17 -7.82
N PHE A 257 4.71 13.99 -6.85
CA PHE A 257 3.82 13.58 -5.77
C PHE A 257 2.37 13.78 -6.20
N LYS A 258 1.59 12.69 -6.19
CA LYS A 258 0.13 12.70 -6.37
C LYS A 258 -0.51 12.12 -5.12
N HIS A 259 -1.50 12.80 -4.55
CA HIS A 259 -2.18 12.36 -3.33
C HIS A 259 -1.21 11.99 -2.20
N ASN A 260 -0.18 12.83 -1.98
CA ASN A 260 0.88 12.64 -1.00
C ASN A 260 1.82 11.45 -1.25
N GLN A 261 1.80 10.85 -2.44
CA GLN A 261 2.64 9.70 -2.76
C GLN A 261 3.46 9.91 -4.02
N ALA A 262 4.68 9.39 -3.98
CA ALA A 262 5.51 9.22 -5.16
C ALA A 262 6.04 7.79 -5.22
N VAL A 263 6.17 7.28 -6.44
CA VAL A 263 6.76 5.97 -6.73
C VAL A 263 8.12 6.20 -7.37
N ILE A 264 9.15 5.56 -6.81
CA ILE A 264 10.52 5.60 -7.31
C ILE A 264 10.90 4.19 -7.76
N HIS A 265 11.13 4.03 -9.06
CA HIS A 265 11.74 2.82 -9.60
C HIS A 265 13.25 3.02 -9.68
N TYR A 266 14.01 2.02 -9.26
CA TYR A 266 15.47 2.11 -9.28
C TYR A 266 16.10 0.78 -9.70
N ASP A 267 17.12 0.87 -10.55
CA ASP A 267 17.82 -0.29 -11.10
C ASP A 267 18.98 -0.78 -10.23
N THR A 268 19.49 0.09 -9.35
CA THR A 268 20.54 -0.23 -8.37
C THR A 268 20.47 0.71 -7.18
N ASP A 269 20.65 0.18 -5.97
CA ASP A 269 20.84 0.96 -4.73
C ASP A 269 22.33 1.14 -4.36
N ASN A 270 23.24 1.04 -5.34
CA ASN A 270 24.70 0.96 -5.14
C ASN A 270 25.19 -0.28 -4.38
N ASN A 271 24.29 -1.19 -4.01
CA ASN A 271 24.58 -2.49 -3.41
C ASN A 271 23.95 -3.65 -4.22
N GLY A 272 23.58 -3.36 -5.47
CA GLY A 272 23.11 -4.31 -6.47
C GLY A 272 21.64 -4.73 -6.32
N ASN A 273 20.90 -4.18 -5.35
CA ASN A 273 19.46 -4.43 -5.30
C ASN A 273 18.74 -3.51 -6.29
N LYS A 274 17.63 -3.98 -6.84
CA LYS A 274 16.70 -3.18 -7.66
C LYS A 274 15.29 -3.27 -7.10
N GLY A 275 14.43 -2.33 -7.45
CA GLY A 275 13.06 -2.40 -6.98
C GLY A 275 12.26 -1.12 -7.13
N THR A 276 11.20 -1.06 -6.34
CA THR A 276 10.26 0.06 -6.30
C THR A 276 10.15 0.54 -4.86
N ILE A 277 10.22 1.85 -4.67
CA ILE A 277 10.00 2.52 -3.39
C ILE A 277 8.73 3.36 -3.53
N VAL A 278 7.87 3.31 -2.53
CA VAL A 278 6.76 4.26 -2.38
C VAL A 278 7.09 5.16 -1.21
N VAL A 279 7.17 6.46 -1.49
CA VAL A 279 7.33 7.51 -0.48
C VAL A 279 5.96 8.14 -0.26
N THR A 280 5.48 8.13 0.98
CA THR A 280 4.23 8.77 1.37
C THR A 280 4.48 9.88 2.37
N LEU A 281 3.99 11.08 2.06
CA LEU A 281 4.04 12.25 2.93
C LEU A 281 2.95 12.13 3.99
N LYS A 282 3.34 12.18 5.26
CA LYS A 282 2.41 12.18 6.41
C LYS A 282 2.52 13.49 7.18
N ALA A 283 1.61 13.71 8.12
CA ALA A 283 1.53 14.97 8.86
C ALA A 283 2.85 15.39 9.56
N ASN A 284 3.63 14.43 10.08
CA ASN A 284 4.91 14.71 10.77
C ASN A 284 6.01 13.71 10.41
N SER A 285 5.89 12.99 9.29
CA SER A 285 6.87 11.98 8.88
C SER A 285 6.88 11.76 7.37
N LEU A 286 7.99 11.25 6.86
CA LEU A 286 8.06 10.57 5.56
C LEU A 286 7.94 9.07 5.81
N PHE A 287 7.01 8.43 5.12
CA PHE A 287 6.80 7.00 5.23
C PHE A 287 7.30 6.30 3.97
N VAL A 288 8.24 5.38 4.14
CA VAL A 288 8.90 4.67 3.05
C VAL A 288 8.56 3.19 3.12
N ILE A 289 8.07 2.63 2.02
CA ILE A 289 7.94 1.19 1.83
C ILE A 289 8.62 0.82 0.52
N HIS A 290 9.07 -0.43 0.41
CA HIS A 290 9.78 -0.89 -0.77
C HIS A 290 9.40 -2.32 -1.15
N HIS A 291 9.37 -2.59 -2.46
CA HIS A 291 9.42 -3.93 -3.02
C HIS A 291 10.79 -4.14 -3.64
N LEU A 292 11.50 -5.19 -3.22
CA LEU A 292 12.91 -5.37 -3.53
C LEU A 292 13.15 -6.69 -4.25
N GLU A 293 13.81 -6.61 -5.38
CA GLU A 293 14.49 -7.74 -6.00
C GLU A 293 15.94 -7.77 -5.49
N LYS A 294 16.13 -8.52 -4.41
CA LYS A 294 17.40 -8.58 -3.69
C LYS A 294 18.46 -9.33 -4.51
N ALA A 295 19.65 -8.74 -4.66
CA ALA A 295 20.78 -9.47 -5.21
C ALA A 295 21.23 -10.58 -4.25
N SER A 296 21.65 -11.73 -4.79
CA SER A 296 21.99 -12.94 -4.01
C SER A 296 23.01 -12.72 -2.89
N GLU A 297 23.89 -11.73 -3.04
CA GLU A 297 24.99 -11.44 -2.10
C GLU A 297 24.76 -10.20 -1.23
N SER A 298 23.64 -9.49 -1.45
CA SER A 298 23.40 -8.21 -0.80
C SER A 298 23.07 -8.37 0.68
N LYS A 299 23.81 -7.66 1.54
CA LYS A 299 23.61 -7.69 3.01
C LYS A 299 22.83 -6.47 3.53
N TRP A 300 22.72 -5.43 2.71
CA TRP A 300 22.06 -4.18 3.04
C TRP A 300 20.96 -3.88 2.04
N MET A 301 19.98 -3.11 2.46
CA MET A 301 18.84 -2.74 1.65
C MET A 301 18.40 -1.34 2.06
N ILE A 302 17.71 -0.66 1.15
CA ILE A 302 16.99 0.56 1.48
C ILE A 302 16.04 0.26 2.65
N PRO A 303 16.00 1.11 3.69
CA PRO A 303 15.09 0.95 4.82
C PRO A 303 13.62 1.18 4.44
N ALA A 304 12.72 0.48 5.12
CA ALA A 304 11.29 0.81 5.17
C ALA A 304 10.91 1.29 6.58
N GLY A 305 9.90 2.14 6.68
CA GLY A 305 9.37 2.65 7.93
C GLY A 305 9.05 4.14 7.89
N ALA A 306 8.71 4.68 9.06
CA ALA A 306 8.51 6.11 9.26
C ALA A 306 9.84 6.80 9.60
N PHE A 307 10.07 7.92 8.93
CA PHE A 307 11.20 8.81 9.15
C PHE A 307 10.67 10.12 9.71
N GLU A 308 11.21 10.54 10.84
CA GLU A 308 10.89 11.80 11.50
C GLU A 308 11.91 12.87 11.10
N LEU A 309 11.49 14.14 11.06
CA LEU A 309 12.37 15.23 10.66
C LEU A 309 13.50 15.38 11.68
N SER A 310 14.74 15.15 11.23
CA SER A 310 15.96 15.27 12.06
C SER A 310 16.64 16.63 11.89
N THR A 311 16.64 17.17 10.67
CA THR A 311 17.21 18.48 10.36
C THR A 311 16.33 19.15 9.31
N PHE A 312 15.79 20.33 9.62
CA PHE A 312 15.11 21.16 8.63
C PHE A 312 16.15 21.92 7.80
N GLU A 313 16.02 21.87 6.48
CA GLU A 313 16.84 22.69 5.57
C GLU A 313 15.93 23.70 4.88
N SER A 314 16.17 24.99 5.13
CA SER A 314 15.39 26.15 4.64
C SER A 314 15.87 26.64 3.29
#